data_AF-A0A444ZWG0-F1
#
_entry.id   AF-A0A444ZWG0-F1
#
_cell.length_a   1.000
_cell.length_b   1.000
_cell.length_c   1.000
_cell.angle_alpha   90.00
_cell.angle_beta   90.00
_cell.angle_gamma   90.00
#
_symmetry.space_group_name_H-M   'P 1'
#
loop_
_entity.id
_entity.type
_entity.pdbx_description
1 polymer ?
#
loop_
_entity_poly.entity_id
_entity_poly.type
_entity_poly.pdbx_seq_one_letter_code
_entity_poly.pdbx_strand_id
1 'polypeptide(L)'
;MVTTKLHANQRASGNIQVSCFDRENEVFEVREMPSGVEYAVDLCHHRCDCGEFQVDRIPCRHVFACCANQRLDWQVYVNDVYKMDQVRRVYRARFRPLENPATWPAYHGPRFVGNPFLRRVAKGRPKMTRFLNEMDTRMLRCPRRCK
;
A
#
# COMPACT_ATOMS: atom_id res chain seq x y z
N MET A 1 -3.82 2.05 3.08
CA MET A 1 -2.75 1.94 2.07
C MET A 1 -2.71 0.54 1.48
N VAL A 2 -2.46 -0.54 2.26
CA VAL A 2 -2.53 -1.93 1.75
C VAL A 2 -3.93 -2.54 1.86
N THR A 3 -4.60 -2.40 3.01
CA THR A 3 -5.96 -2.92 3.25
C THR A 3 -6.99 -2.39 2.24
N THR A 4 -6.90 -1.11 1.89
CA THR A 4 -7.76 -0.50 0.86
C THR A 4 -7.58 -1.16 -0.51
N LYS A 5 -6.33 -1.50 -0.87
CA LYS A 5 -6.01 -2.15 -2.15
C LYS A 5 -6.49 -3.60 -2.16
N LEU A 6 -6.30 -4.34 -1.06
CA LEU A 6 -6.85 -5.69 -0.90
C LEU A 6 -8.38 -5.71 -1.09
N HIS A 7 -9.11 -4.79 -0.45
CA HIS A 7 -10.56 -4.69 -0.64
C HIS A 7 -10.96 -4.28 -2.06
N ALA A 8 -10.19 -3.40 -2.72
CA ALA A 8 -10.45 -3.03 -4.11
C ALA A 8 -10.25 -4.23 -5.05
N ASN A 9 -9.14 -4.97 -4.88
CA ASN A 9 -8.83 -6.17 -5.67
C ASN A 9 -9.86 -7.27 -5.47
N GLN A 10 -10.29 -7.50 -4.22
CA GLN A 10 -11.36 -8.45 -3.89
C GLN A 10 -12.69 -8.09 -4.54
N ARG A 11 -13.03 -6.80 -4.63
CA ARG A 11 -14.27 -6.37 -5.32
C ARG A 11 -14.15 -6.51 -6.83
N ALA A 12 -12.96 -6.23 -7.38
CA ALA A 12 -12.69 -6.31 -8.81
C ALA A 12 -12.64 -7.76 -9.34
N SER A 13 -12.51 -8.77 -8.47
CA SER A 13 -12.47 -10.17 -8.90
C SER A 13 -13.83 -10.74 -9.33
N GLY A 14 -14.94 -10.03 -9.09
CA GLY A 14 -16.30 -10.56 -9.31
C GLY A 14 -16.65 -10.88 -10.77
N ASN A 15 -15.97 -10.25 -11.74
CA ASN A 15 -16.22 -10.47 -13.18
C ASN A 15 -15.12 -11.31 -13.86
N ILE A 16 -14.39 -12.12 -13.08
CA ILE A 16 -13.29 -12.93 -13.58
C ILE A 16 -13.72 -14.39 -13.59
N GLN A 17 -13.68 -15.02 -14.77
CA GLN A 17 -13.87 -16.46 -14.92
C GLN A 17 -12.54 -17.16 -14.67
N VAL A 18 -12.55 -18.28 -13.95
CA VAL A 18 -11.34 -19.06 -13.62
C VAL A 18 -11.45 -20.45 -14.23
N SER A 19 -10.44 -20.84 -14.98
CA SER A 19 -10.22 -22.19 -15.50
C SER A 19 -9.04 -22.82 -14.75
N CYS A 20 -9.24 -24.03 -14.22
CA CYS A 20 -8.18 -24.78 -13.55
C CYS A 20 -7.38 -25.55 -14.59
N PHE A 21 -6.12 -25.15 -14.81
CA PHE A 21 -5.24 -25.83 -15.76
C PHE A 21 -4.48 -26.97 -15.10
N ASP A 22 -3.82 -26.68 -13.96
CA ASP A 22 -3.09 -27.66 -13.17
C ASP A 22 -3.36 -27.42 -11.69
N ARG A 23 -4.11 -28.33 -11.08
CA ARG A 23 -4.50 -28.21 -9.68
C ARG A 23 -3.36 -28.56 -8.73
N GLU A 24 -2.50 -29.51 -9.11
CA GLU A 24 -1.41 -29.97 -8.26
C GLU A 24 -0.33 -28.89 -8.11
N ASN A 25 -0.11 -28.13 -9.18
CA ASN A 25 0.87 -27.03 -9.21
C ASN A 25 0.24 -25.64 -8.91
N GLU A 26 -1.05 -25.57 -8.58
CA GLU A 26 -1.82 -24.33 -8.35
C GLU A 26 -1.70 -23.31 -9.50
N VAL A 27 -1.80 -23.80 -10.74
CA VAL A 27 -1.76 -22.98 -11.96
C VAL A 27 -3.14 -22.86 -12.57
N PHE A 28 -3.54 -21.61 -12.82
CA PHE A 28 -4.87 -21.25 -13.30
C PHE A 28 -4.77 -20.32 -14.51
N GLU A 29 -5.74 -20.44 -15.39
CA GLU A 29 -6.02 -19.45 -16.43
C GLU A 29 -7.26 -18.66 -16.02
N VAL A 30 -7.19 -17.34 -16.11
CA VAL A 30 -8.30 -16.47 -15.75
C VAL A 30 -8.65 -15.56 -16.90
N ARG A 31 -9.95 -15.33 -17.09
CA ARG A 31 -10.50 -14.50 -18.15
C ARG A 31 -11.30 -13.36 -17.56
N GLU A 32 -10.93 -12.13 -17.91
CA GLU A 32 -11.66 -10.93 -17.51
C GLU A 32 -12.89 -10.71 -18.38
N MET A 33 -14.07 -10.55 -17.79
CA MET A 33 -15.29 -10.22 -18.52
C MET A 33 -15.65 -8.73 -18.31
N PRO A 34 -16.01 -7.97 -19.36
CA PRO A 34 -16.32 -8.44 -20.73
C PRO A 34 -15.14 -8.39 -21.72
N SER A 35 -13.94 -7.97 -21.30
CA SER A 35 -12.81 -7.76 -22.23
C SER A 35 -12.36 -9.04 -22.94
N GLY A 36 -12.58 -10.20 -22.33
CA GLY A 36 -12.15 -11.50 -22.84
C GLY A 36 -10.65 -11.74 -22.73
N VAL A 37 -9.91 -10.84 -22.07
CA VAL A 37 -8.46 -10.96 -21.93
C VAL A 37 -8.12 -12.04 -20.90
N GLU A 38 -7.19 -12.90 -21.25
CA GLU A 38 -6.76 -14.04 -20.47
C GLU A 38 -5.40 -13.79 -19.82
N TYR A 39 -5.21 -14.32 -18.61
CA TYR A 39 -3.99 -14.22 -17.83
C TYR A 39 -3.70 -15.56 -17.15
N ALA A 40 -2.43 -15.94 -17.07
CA ALA A 40 -2.00 -17.03 -16.22
C ALA A 40 -1.77 -16.54 -14.77
N VAL A 41 -2.14 -17.39 -13.81
CA VAL A 41 -1.92 -17.20 -12.38
C VAL A 41 -1.22 -18.45 -11.85
N ASP A 42 -0.07 -18.25 -11.24
CA ASP A 42 0.70 -19.28 -10.55
C ASP A 42 0.77 -18.88 -9.07
N LEU A 43 -0.02 -19.55 -8.25
CA LEU A 43 -0.15 -19.24 -6.84
C LEU A 43 1.10 -19.67 -6.06
N CYS A 44 1.68 -20.83 -6.38
CA CYS A 44 2.91 -21.36 -5.77
C CYS A 44 4.10 -20.40 -5.89
N HIS A 45 4.30 -19.82 -7.08
CA HIS A 45 5.41 -18.90 -7.33
C HIS A 45 5.05 -17.43 -7.10
N HIS A 46 3.84 -17.14 -6.64
CA HIS A 46 3.32 -15.79 -6.42
C HIS A 46 3.39 -14.92 -7.69
N ARG A 47 2.96 -15.46 -8.84
CA ARG A 47 3.01 -14.78 -10.15
C ARG A 47 1.64 -14.66 -10.79
N CYS A 48 1.43 -13.53 -11.46
CA CYS A 48 0.30 -13.32 -12.33
C CYS A 48 0.73 -12.48 -13.53
N ASP A 49 0.23 -12.76 -14.73
CA ASP A 49 0.61 -12.02 -15.93
C ASP A 49 0.22 -10.53 -15.89
N CYS A 50 -0.71 -10.13 -15.02
CA CYS A 50 -1.03 -8.72 -14.81
C CYS A 50 0.12 -7.90 -14.17
N GLY A 51 1.13 -8.56 -13.59
CA GLY A 51 2.28 -7.93 -12.95
C GLY A 51 2.03 -7.30 -11.58
N GLU A 52 0.77 -6.97 -11.24
CA GLU A 52 0.43 -6.35 -9.95
C GLU A 52 0.84 -7.22 -8.77
N PHE A 53 0.68 -8.55 -8.87
CA PHE A 53 1.00 -9.47 -7.78
C PHE A 53 2.50 -9.44 -7.43
N GLN A 54 3.36 -9.33 -8.45
CA GLN A 54 4.81 -9.29 -8.30
C GLN A 54 5.27 -7.94 -7.74
N VAL A 55 4.68 -6.85 -8.24
CA VAL A 55 5.06 -5.48 -7.85
C VAL A 55 4.59 -5.17 -6.44
N ASP A 56 3.30 -5.40 -6.16
CA ASP A 56 2.71 -5.05 -4.87
C ASP A 56 2.92 -6.13 -3.81
N ARG A 57 3.31 -7.35 -4.20
CA ARG A 57 3.52 -8.49 -3.29
C ARG A 57 2.30 -8.81 -2.42
N ILE A 58 1.12 -8.48 -2.93
CA ILE A 58 -0.19 -8.80 -2.36
C ILE A 58 -1.09 -9.35 -3.46
N PRO A 59 -2.11 -10.17 -3.14
CA PRO A 59 -3.04 -10.71 -4.13
C PRO A 59 -3.64 -9.63 -5.04
N CYS A 60 -3.45 -9.80 -6.35
CA CYS A 60 -4.19 -9.03 -7.36
C CYS A 60 -5.63 -9.58 -7.50
N ARG A 61 -6.47 -8.91 -8.29
CA ARG A 61 -7.85 -9.34 -8.54
C ARG A 61 -7.96 -10.76 -9.11
N HIS A 62 -6.99 -11.19 -9.92
CA HIS A 62 -6.92 -12.54 -10.48
C HIS A 62 -6.66 -13.60 -9.41
N VAL A 63 -5.71 -13.35 -8.51
CA VAL A 63 -5.43 -14.23 -7.36
C VAL A 63 -6.65 -14.36 -6.46
N PHE A 64 -7.37 -13.25 -6.20
CA PHE A 64 -8.64 -13.29 -5.46
C PHE A 64 -9.68 -14.18 -6.15
N ALA A 65 -9.80 -14.10 -7.48
CA ALA A 65 -10.71 -14.95 -8.25
C ALA A 65 -10.33 -16.44 -8.11
N CYS A 66 -9.04 -16.78 -8.27
CA CYS A 66 -8.56 -18.15 -8.10
C CYS A 66 -8.83 -18.68 -6.68
N CYS A 67 -8.54 -17.87 -5.65
CA CYS A 67 -8.77 -18.24 -4.26
C CYS A 67 -10.25 -18.49 -3.98
N ALA A 68 -11.14 -17.63 -4.47
CA ALA A 68 -12.58 -17.80 -4.32
C ALA A 68 -13.09 -19.07 -5.02
N ASN A 69 -12.59 -19.34 -6.24
CA ASN A 69 -12.94 -20.52 -7.03
C ASN A 69 -12.50 -21.83 -6.36
N GLN A 70 -11.29 -21.86 -5.80
CA GLN A 70 -10.71 -23.05 -5.17
C GLN A 70 -10.95 -23.15 -3.65
N ARG A 71 -11.65 -22.18 -3.05
CA ARG A 71 -11.87 -22.08 -1.60
C ARG A 71 -10.57 -22.01 -0.78
N LEU A 72 -9.57 -21.33 -1.32
CA LEU A 72 -8.29 -21.09 -0.67
C LEU A 72 -8.34 -19.79 0.15
N ASP A 73 -7.59 -19.74 1.25
CA ASP A 73 -7.42 -18.51 2.01
C ASP A 73 -6.42 -17.59 1.30
N TRP A 74 -6.89 -16.44 0.81
CA TRP A 74 -6.05 -15.48 0.12
C TRP A 74 -4.93 -14.89 1.00
N GLN A 75 -5.08 -14.94 2.33
CA GLN A 75 -4.13 -14.33 3.26
C GLN A 75 -2.74 -14.98 3.19
N VAL A 76 -2.66 -16.27 2.82
CA VAL A 76 -1.36 -16.97 2.69
C VAL A 76 -0.51 -16.42 1.56
N TYR A 77 -1.14 -15.79 0.55
CA TYR A 77 -0.47 -15.21 -0.60
C TYR A 77 -0.04 -13.74 -0.38
N VAL A 78 -0.27 -13.17 0.81
CA VAL A 78 0.28 -11.86 1.20
C VAL A 78 1.73 -12.02 1.64
N ASN A 79 2.64 -11.25 1.05
CA ASN A 79 4.05 -11.35 1.37
C ASN A 79 4.35 -10.95 2.82
N ASP A 80 5.30 -11.66 3.43
CA ASP A 80 5.73 -11.46 4.83
C ASP A 80 6.17 -10.03 5.16
N VAL A 81 6.62 -9.24 4.18
CA VAL A 81 6.99 -7.82 4.40
C VAL A 81 5.86 -7.01 5.03
N TYR A 82 4.61 -7.43 4.85
CA TYR A 82 3.42 -6.78 5.42
C TYR A 82 3.05 -7.32 6.82
N LYS A 83 3.70 -8.36 7.32
CA LYS A 83 3.45 -8.92 8.66
C LYS A 83 4.10 -8.06 9.74
N MET A 84 3.45 -7.99 10.89
CA MET A 84 3.93 -7.20 12.04
C MET A 84 5.30 -7.66 12.54
N ASP A 85 5.65 -8.92 12.37
CA ASP A 85 6.96 -9.43 12.76
C ASP A 85 8.10 -8.82 11.92
N GLN A 86 7.89 -8.61 10.61
CA GLN A 86 8.87 -7.92 9.78
C GLN A 86 8.96 -6.43 10.13
N VAL A 87 7.82 -5.79 10.42
CA VAL A 87 7.81 -4.40 10.91
C VAL A 87 8.64 -4.29 12.20
N ARG A 88 8.39 -5.15 13.18
CA ARG A 88 9.17 -5.20 14.43
C ARG A 88 10.65 -5.47 14.17
N ARG A 89 10.97 -6.34 13.22
CA ARG A 89 12.36 -6.65 12.84
C ARG A 89 13.08 -5.42 12.29
N VAL A 90 12.44 -4.64 11.42
CA VAL A 90 12.99 -3.39 10.87
C VAL A 90 13.28 -2.38 11.99
N TYR A 91 12.37 -2.25 12.96
CA TYR A 91 12.52 -1.35 14.10
C TYR A 91 13.19 -1.98 15.32
N ARG A 92 13.80 -3.16 15.19
CA ARG A 92 14.41 -3.88 16.32
C ARG A 92 15.65 -3.17 16.86
N ALA A 93 16.35 -2.44 15.99
CA ALA A 93 17.56 -1.72 16.35
C ALA A 93 17.24 -0.68 17.42
N ARG A 94 17.93 -0.77 18.57
CA ARG A 94 17.84 0.24 19.60
C ARG A 94 18.73 1.41 19.19
N PHE A 95 18.17 2.62 19.21
CA PHE A 95 18.99 3.82 19.20
C PHE A 95 19.88 3.81 20.44
N ARG A 96 21.15 4.20 20.28
CA ARG A 96 21.98 4.50 21.44
C ARG A 96 21.28 5.61 22.24
N PRO A 97 21.23 5.51 23.58
CA PRO A 97 20.80 6.64 24.38
C PRO A 97 21.58 7.88 23.97
N LEU A 98 20.90 9.02 23.91
CA LEU A 98 21.60 10.28 23.74
C LEU A 98 22.53 10.46 24.94
N GLU A 99 23.79 10.78 24.68
CA GLU A 99 24.74 11.09 25.74
C GLU A 99 24.29 12.36 26.49
N ASN A 100 24.90 12.63 27.64
CA ASN A 100 24.64 13.84 28.40
C ASN A 100 24.82 15.08 27.49
N PRO A 101 23.86 16.00 27.40
CA PRO A 101 24.03 17.24 26.64
C PRO A 101 25.31 18.02 26.99
N ALA A 102 25.83 17.87 28.22
CA ALA A 102 27.09 18.48 28.65
C ALA A 102 28.34 17.88 27.99
N THR A 103 28.26 16.66 27.44
CA THR A 103 29.39 15.99 26.74
C THR A 103 29.29 16.09 25.22
N TRP A 104 28.24 16.74 24.69
CA TRP A 104 28.09 16.88 23.25
C TRP A 104 29.18 17.80 22.68
N PRO A 105 29.83 17.43 21.56
CA PRO A 105 30.78 18.31 20.91
C PRO A 105 30.09 19.59 20.45
N ALA A 106 30.86 20.68 20.36
CA ALA A 106 30.36 21.92 19.79
C ALA A 106 29.84 21.66 18.37
N TYR A 107 28.61 22.09 18.10
CA TYR A 107 28.02 21.96 16.76
C TYR A 107 28.72 22.94 15.80
N HIS A 108 29.49 22.41 14.85
CA HIS A 108 30.16 23.19 13.80
C HIS A 108 29.41 23.17 12.45
N GLY A 109 28.21 22.58 12.41
CA GLY A 109 27.41 22.54 11.20
C GLY A 109 26.74 23.87 10.85
N PRO A 110 26.07 23.96 9.69
CA PRO A 110 25.37 25.17 9.28
C PRO A 110 24.29 25.54 10.30
N ARG A 111 24.23 26.84 10.63
CA ARG A 111 23.15 27.37 11.44
C ARG A 111 21.91 27.48 10.56
N PHE A 112 20.94 26.59 10.77
CA PHE A 112 19.65 26.69 10.10
C PHE A 112 18.86 27.86 10.70
N VAL A 113 18.99 29.02 10.06
CA VAL A 113 18.17 30.20 10.35
C VAL A 113 17.04 30.22 9.34
N GLY A 114 15.80 30.09 9.80
CA GLY A 114 14.64 30.23 8.93
C GLY A 114 14.64 31.63 8.30
N ASN A 115 14.44 31.71 6.98
CA ASN A 115 14.42 32.98 6.26
C ASN A 115 13.33 33.90 6.87
N PRO A 116 13.69 35.05 7.46
CA PRO A 116 12.72 35.96 8.09
C PRO A 116 11.64 36.47 7.13
N PHE A 117 11.97 36.60 5.83
CA PHE A 117 11.03 37.04 4.79
C PHE A 117 10.02 35.95 4.40
N LEU A 118 10.33 34.68 4.66
CA LEU A 118 9.41 33.56 4.46
C LEU A 118 8.62 33.22 5.74
N ARG A 119 8.83 34.00 6.81
CA ARG A 119 8.12 33.80 8.08
C ARG A 119 6.65 34.16 7.90
N ARG A 120 5.78 33.16 7.97
CA ARG A 120 4.33 33.38 7.95
C ARG A 120 3.90 34.16 9.20
N VAL A 121 3.32 35.33 8.99
CA VAL A 121 2.77 36.21 10.04
C VAL A 121 1.34 35.79 10.42
N ALA A 122 0.57 35.30 9.45
CA ALA A 122 -0.80 34.85 9.68
C ALA A 122 -0.84 33.52 10.44
N LYS A 123 -1.62 33.48 11.52
CA LYS A 123 -1.91 32.27 12.28
C LYS A 123 -2.82 31.35 11.46
N GLY A 124 -2.50 30.06 11.42
CA GLY A 124 -3.34 29.03 10.81
C GLY A 124 -2.77 28.41 9.53
N ARG A 125 -3.57 27.56 8.90
CA ARG A 125 -3.20 26.85 7.67
C ARG A 125 -3.11 27.83 6.49
N PRO A 126 -2.03 27.80 5.69
CA PRO A 126 -1.96 28.60 4.46
C PRO A 126 -3.17 28.34 3.57
N LYS A 127 -3.69 29.39 2.93
CA LYS A 127 -4.67 29.21 1.85
C LYS A 127 -4.04 28.34 0.78
N MET A 128 -4.76 27.31 0.37
CA MET A 128 -4.30 26.41 -0.67
C MET A 128 -4.36 27.15 -2.01
N THR A 129 -3.22 27.26 -2.68
CA THR A 129 -3.08 27.93 -3.99
C THR A 129 -2.92 26.95 -5.15
N ARG A 130 -2.69 25.67 -4.86
CA ARG A 130 -2.57 24.62 -5.88
C ARG A 130 -3.94 24.24 -6.42
N PHE A 131 -3.98 23.83 -7.69
CA PHE A 131 -5.17 23.24 -8.29
C PHE A 131 -5.61 22.01 -7.49
N LEU A 132 -6.92 21.91 -7.26
CA LEU A 132 -7.55 20.78 -6.57
C LEU A 132 -7.44 19.53 -7.45
N ASN A 133 -7.02 18.40 -6.86
CA ASN A 133 -7.06 17.10 -7.53
C ASN A 133 -7.91 16.10 -6.74
N GLU A 134 -7.98 14.85 -7.19
CA GLU A 134 -8.81 13.79 -6.61
C GLU A 134 -8.56 13.58 -5.10
N MET A 135 -7.33 13.84 -4.62
CA MET A 135 -6.98 13.72 -3.21
C MET A 135 -7.57 14.83 -2.32
N ASP A 136 -7.96 15.97 -2.91
CA ASP A 136 -8.54 17.12 -2.19
C ASP A 136 -10.06 17.10 -2.10
N THR A 137 -10.72 16.14 -2.72
CA THR A 137 -12.20 16.00 -2.68
C THR A 137 -12.75 15.95 -1.25
N ARG A 138 -11.94 15.53 -0.27
CA ARG A 138 -12.30 15.56 1.16
C ARG A 138 -12.38 16.96 1.76
N MET A 139 -11.62 17.92 1.23
CA MET A 139 -11.59 19.32 1.69
C MET A 139 -12.80 20.12 1.20
N LEU A 140 -13.47 19.67 0.13
CA LEU A 140 -14.72 20.25 -0.39
C LEU A 140 -15.96 19.80 0.39
N ARG A 141 -15.83 18.80 1.27
CA ARG A 141 -16.96 18.31 2.07
C ARG A 141 -17.25 19.27 3.22
N CYS A 142 -18.54 19.49 3.47
CA CYS A 142 -19.00 20.29 4.60
C CYS A 142 -18.36 19.78 5.92
N PRO A 143 -17.88 20.66 6.82
CA PRO A 143 -17.27 20.25 8.08
C PRO A 143 -18.21 19.30 8.83
N ARG A 144 -17.70 18.12 9.20
CA ARG A 144 -18.48 17.19 10.03
C ARG A 144 -18.66 17.82 11.40
N ARG A 145 -19.89 18.17 11.76
CA ARG A 145 -20.23 18.52 13.14
C ARG A 145 -20.20 17.23 13.96
N CYS A 146 -19.41 17.21 15.03
CA CYS A 146 -19.55 16.17 16.03
C CYS A 146 -20.94 16.32 16.65
N LYS A 147 -21.65 15.19 16.82
CA LYS A 147 -22.86 15.14 17.64
C LYS A 147 -22.48 15.08 19.10
#